data_AF-A0A8J5VKW7-F1
#
_entry.id   AF-A0A8J5VKW7-F1
#
_cell.length_a   1.000
_cell.length_b   1.000
_cell.length_c   1.000
_cell.angle_alpha   90.00
_cell.angle_beta   90.00
_cell.angle_gamma   90.00
#
_symmetry.space_group_name_H-M   'P 1'
#
loop_
_entity.id
_entity.type
_entity.pdbx_description
1 polymer ?
#
loop_
_entity_poly.entity_id
_entity_poly.type
_entity_poly.pdbx_seq_one_letter_code
_entity_poly.pdbx_strand_id
1 'polypeptide(L)'
;MTSHDGSLSHSSIPRYPSPTSIVVGNGSLLPVTATSTTHLGSLALNNVLVSPQLIKNLISFRQFTIDNNCFVEFDPYGCSVKDLLTGTVTIRCNSSGPLYPL
;
A
#
# COMPACT_ATOMS: atom_id res chain seq x y z
N MET A 1 -5.31 -18.50 4.20
CA MET A 1 -5.37 -17.98 5.57
C MET A 1 -4.84 -16.56 5.51
N THR A 2 -5.55 -15.46 5.67
CA THR A 2 -6.99 -15.12 5.75
C THR A 2 -7.06 -13.72 5.12
N SER A 3 -7.91 -13.54 4.11
CA SER A 3 -8.14 -12.25 3.46
C SER A 3 -8.86 -11.34 4.46
N HIS A 4 -8.09 -10.58 5.24
CA HIS A 4 -8.65 -9.47 6.00
C HIS A 4 -8.76 -8.31 5.02
N ASP A 5 -9.94 -8.14 4.43
CA ASP A 5 -10.26 -6.93 3.70
C ASP A 5 -9.96 -5.73 4.61
N GLY A 6 -8.95 -4.95 4.23
CA GLY A 6 -8.59 -3.72 4.93
C GLY A 6 -9.78 -2.79 4.95
N SER A 7 -10.48 -2.72 6.08
CA SER A 7 -11.60 -1.79 6.25
C SER A 7 -11.04 -0.37 6.19
N LEU A 8 -11.44 0.37 5.15
CA LEU A 8 -11.08 1.78 4.99
C LEU A 8 -11.75 2.57 6.10
N SER A 9 -10.97 3.10 7.04
CA SER A 9 -11.49 3.97 8.11
C SER A 9 -11.44 5.42 7.64
N HIS A 10 -12.56 6.14 7.81
CA HIS A 10 -12.73 7.54 7.40
C HIS A 10 -12.39 7.82 5.91
N SER A 11 -13.35 7.60 5.02
CA SER A 11 -13.26 8.11 3.65
C SER A 11 -13.59 9.61 3.60
N SER A 12 -12.78 10.37 2.88
CA SER A 12 -13.00 11.79 2.66
C SER A 12 -12.73 12.18 1.22
N ILE A 13 -13.34 13.27 0.77
CA ILE A 13 -13.09 13.82 -0.57
C ILE A 13 -11.63 14.29 -0.63
N PRO A 14 -10.87 13.97 -1.70
CA PRO A 14 -9.48 14.39 -1.84
C PRO A 14 -9.38 15.92 -1.71
N ARG A 15 -8.63 16.39 -0.72
CA ARG A 15 -8.34 17.82 -0.50
C ARG A 15 -6.89 18.10 -0.85
N TYR A 16 -6.64 19.24 -1.49
CA TYR A 16 -5.29 19.69 -1.80
C TYR A 16 -4.42 19.65 -0.53
N PRO A 17 -3.18 19.10 -0.58
CA PRO A 17 -2.39 18.77 -1.76
C PRO A 17 -2.55 17.34 -2.32
N SER A 18 -3.59 16.58 -1.93
CA SER A 18 -3.78 15.21 -2.42
C SER A 18 -4.11 15.16 -3.93
N PRO A 19 -3.57 14.17 -4.66
CA PRO A 19 -3.84 14.01 -6.09
C PRO A 19 -5.31 13.63 -6.34
N THR A 20 -5.87 14.18 -7.42
CA THR A 20 -7.25 13.90 -7.86
C THR A 20 -7.31 12.82 -8.94
N SER A 21 -6.16 12.41 -9.50
CA SER A 21 -6.05 11.34 -10.49
C SER A 21 -4.73 10.59 -10.39
N ILE A 22 -4.72 9.35 -10.88
CA ILE A 22 -3.54 8.50 -11.04
C ILE A 22 -3.23 8.42 -12.53
N VAL A 23 -1.99 8.73 -12.92
CA VAL A 23 -1.52 8.57 -14.29
C VAL A 23 -1.00 7.14 -14.47
N VAL A 24 -1.56 6.41 -15.43
CA VAL A 24 -1.11 5.07 -15.81
C VAL A 24 -0.04 5.18 -16.91
N GLY A 25 0.85 4.20 -17.03
CA GLY A 25 1.95 4.22 -18.02
C GLY A 25 1.52 4.34 -19.49
N ASN A 26 0.25 4.07 -19.81
CA ASN A 26 -0.33 4.30 -21.14
C ASN A 26 -0.88 5.74 -21.33
N GLY A 27 -0.72 6.62 -20.34
CA GLY A 27 -1.21 8.00 -20.35
C GLY A 27 -2.65 8.18 -19.88
N SER A 28 -3.40 7.11 -19.58
CA SER A 28 -4.77 7.24 -19.08
C SER A 28 -4.80 7.75 -17.64
N LEU A 29 -5.83 8.53 -17.31
CA LEU A 29 -6.07 9.05 -15.96
C LEU A 29 -7.14 8.22 -15.26
N LEU A 30 -6.82 7.64 -14.11
CA LEU A 30 -7.80 7.02 -13.23
C LEU A 30 -8.25 8.02 -12.17
N PRO A 31 -9.55 8.30 -12.02
CA PRO A 31 -10.03 9.28 -11.05
C PRO A 31 -9.82 8.77 -9.63
N VAL A 32 -9.35 9.64 -8.73
CA VAL A 32 -9.35 9.40 -7.28
C VAL A 32 -10.65 9.94 -6.71
N THR A 33 -11.49 9.04 -6.19
CA THR A 33 -12.82 9.39 -5.67
C THR A 33 -12.81 9.66 -4.17
N ALA A 34 -11.84 9.11 -3.44
CA ALA A 34 -11.69 9.32 -2.01
C ALA A 34 -10.24 9.15 -1.57
N THR A 35 -9.94 9.70 -0.40
CA THR A 35 -8.74 9.39 0.38
C THR A 35 -9.15 8.81 1.72
N SER A 36 -8.42 7.81 2.20
CA SER A 36 -8.69 7.13 3.47
C SER A 36 -7.39 6.71 4.16
N THR A 37 -7.51 6.29 5.40
CA THR A 37 -6.46 5.60 6.14
C THR A 37 -6.94 4.19 6.41
N THR A 38 -6.03 3.21 6.40
CA THR A 38 -6.35 1.84 6.80
C THR A 38 -5.15 1.18 7.46
N HIS A 39 -5.39 0.01 8.02
CA HIS A 39 -4.36 -0.80 8.66
C HIS A 39 -4.27 -2.16 7.99
N LEU A 40 -3.05 -2.60 7.70
CA LEU A 40 -2.74 -3.95 7.27
C LEU A 40 -2.03 -4.67 8.44
N GLY A 41 -2.83 -5.29 9.31
CA GLY A 41 -2.33 -5.82 10.57
C GLY A 41 -1.84 -4.69 11.49
N SER A 42 -0.58 -4.73 11.89
CA SER A 42 0.06 -3.65 12.67
C SER A 42 0.58 -2.49 11.82
N LEU A 43 0.50 -2.59 10.49
CA LEU A 43 1.03 -1.58 9.58
C LEU A 43 -0.01 -0.52 9.27
N ALA A 44 0.36 0.75 9.36
CA ALA A 44 -0.46 1.87 8.93
C ALA A 44 -0.28 2.15 7.43
N LEU A 45 -1.40 2.37 6.74
CA LEU A 45 -1.45 2.88 5.37
C LEU A 45 -2.18 4.22 5.41
N ASN A 46 -1.42 5.31 5.39
CA ASN A 46 -1.99 6.65 5.35
C ASN A 46 -2.16 7.12 3.90
N ASN A 47 -3.13 8.01 3.69
CA ASN A 47 -3.38 8.64 2.38
C ASN A 47 -3.66 7.63 1.25
N VAL A 48 -4.42 6.57 1.56
CA VAL A 48 -4.86 5.58 0.57
C VAL A 48 -5.79 6.23 -0.43
N LEU A 49 -5.39 6.20 -1.70
CA LEU A 49 -6.19 6.73 -2.80
C LEU A 49 -7.17 5.67 -3.28
N VAL A 50 -8.45 6.01 -3.27
CA VAL A 50 -9.51 5.14 -3.79
C VAL A 50 -9.77 5.52 -5.24
N SER A 51 -9.52 4.59 -6.16
CA SER A 51 -9.85 4.73 -7.58
C SER A 51 -10.66 3.52 -8.05
N PRO A 52 -11.97 3.66 -8.36
CA PRO A 52 -12.83 2.52 -8.69
C PRO A 52 -12.41 1.74 -9.95
N GLN A 53 -11.63 2.37 -10.83
CA GLN A 53 -11.15 1.77 -12.07
C GLN A 53 -9.84 0.99 -11.90
N LEU A 54 -9.22 1.06 -10.72
CA LEU A 54 -7.98 0.36 -10.44
C LEU A 54 -8.28 -1.10 -10.05
N ILE A 55 -7.90 -2.03 -10.93
CA ILE A 55 -8.18 -3.48 -10.75
C ILE A 55 -7.30 -4.10 -9.66
N LYS A 56 -6.13 -3.50 -9.38
CA LYS A 56 -5.14 -4.02 -8.43
C LYS A 56 -4.75 -2.94 -7.42
N ASN A 57 -4.76 -3.29 -6.14
CA ASN A 57 -4.26 -2.41 -5.09
C ASN A 57 -2.76 -2.13 -5.32
N LEU A 58 -2.36 -0.89 -5.06
CA LEU A 58 -0.97 -0.46 -5.13
C LEU A 58 -0.56 0.10 -3.78
N ILE A 59 0.65 -0.22 -3.33
CA ILE A 59 1.26 0.40 -2.16
C ILE A 59 2.37 1.35 -2.62
N SER A 60 2.31 2.58 -2.13
CA SER A 60 3.44 3.50 -2.23
C SER A 60 4.52 3.08 -1.23
N PHE A 61 5.54 2.36 -1.68
CA PHE A 61 6.61 1.86 -0.79
C PHE A 61 7.28 2.97 0.01
N ARG A 62 7.57 4.12 -0.61
CA ARG A 62 8.18 5.25 0.09
C ARG A 62 7.32 5.74 1.26
N GLN A 63 6.02 5.92 1.02
CA GLN A 63 5.09 6.35 2.07
C GLN A 63 4.97 5.27 3.14
N PHE A 64 4.79 4.02 2.73
CA PHE A 64 4.70 2.86 3.61
C PHE A 64 5.90 2.74 4.56
N THR A 65 7.13 2.87 4.05
CA THR A 65 8.35 2.79 4.88
C THR A 65 8.49 3.95 5.85
N ILE A 66 8.00 5.14 5.48
CA ILE A 66 7.98 6.31 6.37
C ILE A 66 6.94 6.12 7.48
N ASP A 67 5.72 5.74 7.11
CA ASP A 67 4.60 5.58 8.05
C ASP A 67 4.85 4.52 9.12
N ASN A 68 5.59 3.47 8.75
CA ASN A 68 5.82 2.31 9.60
C ASN A 68 7.25 2.23 10.17
N ASN A 69 8.09 3.22 9.90
CA ASN A 69 9.50 3.24 10.29
C ASN A 69 10.20 1.89 10.01
N CYS A 70 10.09 1.42 8.77
CA CYS A 70 10.54 0.10 8.36
C CYS A 70 11.29 0.16 7.03
N PHE A 71 12.01 -0.91 6.69
CA PHE A 71 12.47 -1.17 5.33
C PHE A 71 11.87 -2.47 4.81
N VAL A 72 11.76 -2.55 3.48
CA VAL A 72 11.28 -3.74 2.79
C VAL A 72 12.44 -4.36 2.03
N GLU A 73 12.68 -5.64 2.27
CA GLU A 73 13.69 -6.43 1.58
C GLU A 73 13.04 -7.46 0.67
N PHE A 74 13.56 -7.59 -0.54
CA PHE A 74 13.07 -8.52 -1.56
C PHE A 74 14.08 -9.65 -1.76
N ASP A 75 13.58 -10.88 -1.79
CA ASP A 75 14.33 -12.09 -2.07
C ASP A 75 13.62 -12.92 -3.16
N PRO A 76 14.25 -13.98 -3.72
CA PRO A 76 13.63 -14.79 -4.78
C PRO A 76 12.31 -15.48 -4.40
N TYR A 77 11.97 -15.56 -3.11
CA TYR A 77 10.77 -16.21 -2.59
C TYR A 77 9.72 -15.22 -2.12
N GLY A 78 10.02 -13.92 -2.15
CA GLY A 78 9.06 -12.88 -1.83
C GLY A 78 9.69 -11.62 -1.23
N CYS A 79 9.05 -11.08 -0.20
CA CYS A 79 9.55 -9.92 0.53
C CYS A 79 9.36 -10.04 2.04
N SER A 80 10.14 -9.25 2.78
CA SER A 80 10.03 -9.11 4.23
C SER A 80 9.98 -7.64 4.60
N VAL A 81 9.20 -7.33 5.64
CA VAL A 81 9.20 -6.03 6.29
C VAL A 81 10.06 -6.16 7.54
N LYS A 82 11.01 -5.25 7.70
CA LYS A 82 11.94 -5.23 8.82
C LYS A 82 11.85 -3.90 9.55
N ASP A 83 11.84 -3.97 10.87
CA ASP A 83 11.92 -2.79 11.71
C ASP A 83 13.23 -2.04 11.42
N LEU A 84 13.14 -0.72 11.21
CA LEU A 84 14.30 0.06 10.75
C LEU A 84 15.40 0.16 11.81
N LEU A 85 15.05 0.14 13.11
CA LEU A 85 16.00 0.29 14.20
C LEU A 85 16.71 -1.02 14.53
N THR A 86 15.95 -2.12 14.63
CA THR A 86 16.45 -3.41 15.09
C THR A 86 16.84 -4.35 13.96
N GLY A 87 16.38 -4.10 12.74
CA GLY A 87 16.54 -4.99 11.59
C GLY A 87 15.73 -6.30 11.69
N THR A 88 14.90 -6.44 12.72
CA THR A 88 14.11 -7.65 12.96
C THR A 88 13.00 -7.77 11.94
N VAL A 89 12.80 -8.97 11.40
CA VAL A 89 11.66 -9.27 10.50
C VAL A 89 10.37 -9.21 11.31
N THR A 90 9.50 -8.27 10.95
CA THR A 90 8.16 -8.15 11.53
C THR A 90 7.13 -8.91 10.72
N ILE A 91 7.26 -8.91 9.39
CA ILE A 91 6.34 -9.58 8.46
C ILE A 91 7.11 -10.27 7.34
N ARG A 92 6.67 -11.48 6.97
CA ARG A 92 7.16 -12.20 5.78
C ARG A 92 6.02 -12.46 4.80
N CYS A 93 6.17 -11.99 3.57
CA CYS A 93 5.21 -12.16 2.49
C CYS A 93 5.81 -13.05 1.40
N ASN A 94 5.53 -14.35 1.46
CA ASN A 94 5.98 -15.30 0.43
C ASN A 94 5.13 -15.13 -0.83
N SER A 95 5.78 -15.11 -2.00
CA SER A 95 5.11 -15.13 -3.29
C SER A 95 5.71 -16.22 -4.17
N SER A 96 4.85 -16.99 -4.84
CA SER A 96 5.23 -17.96 -5.86
C SER A 96 5.17 -17.37 -7.28
N GLY A 97 4.61 -16.16 -7.42
CA GLY A 97 4.42 -15.49 -8.71
C GLY A 97 5.40 -14.33 -8.90
N PRO A 98 5.54 -13.83 -10.14
CA PRO A 98 6.42 -12.71 -10.46
C PRO A 98 5.95 -11.37 -9.85
N LEU A 99 4.72 -11.31 -9.33
CA LEU A 99 4.14 -10.12 -8.71
C LEU A 99 3.82 -10.41 -7.25
N TYR A 100 3.82 -9.35 -6.44
CA TYR A 100 3.46 -9.39 -5.02
C TYR A 100 1.97 -9.09 -4.88
N PRO A 101 1.10 -10.10 -4.64
CA PRO A 101 -0.28 -9.82 -4.32
C PRO A 101 -0.38 -9.14 -2.94
N LEU A 102 -1.29 -8.18 -2.84
CA LEU A 102 -1.73 -7.58 -1.58
C LEU A 102 -2.96 -8.31 -1.06
#